data_AF-A0A1I1MFD7-F1
#
_entry.id   AF-A0A1I1MFD7-F1
#
_cell.length_a   1.000
_cell.length_b   1.000
_cell.length_c   1.000
_cell.angle_alpha   90.00
_cell.angle_beta   90.00
_cell.angle_gamma   90.00
#
_symmetry.space_group_name_H-M   'P 1'
#
loop_
_entity.id
_entity.type
_entity.pdbx_description
1 polymer ?
#
loop_
_entity_poly.entity_id
_entity_poly.type
_entity_poly.pdbx_seq_one_letter_code
_entity_poly.pdbx_strand_id
1 'polypeptide(L)'
;MSKPSTPRRLAGAVLRPVLRRLDARTDWRIRRAGTAQRRTIAELQRTVDRMSAELLALRAAVQAGAAAPAAGPSAAAAERPAAGAPAEPSVAGLVTASVYAAYGPEGRRDRRVRPGQLRRLASEVADVSGVSSAARETVTAYRTLLEVENRGVGRIAGGTANIVGKLAAVPLLRPPNGEILEIGCLYGLFAGALVRQVLRTGLDYHLTLVDPVATRQIQNGHEGRGEDASGTPISESLIRANLALSGVDDGRLRLCRGFSQDEAVRAAAGDRRYGLVVIDGDHAREGVLADLEWVENIVVPGAVVVLDDYGARQWPGVEEATDEYLKRGDARLRWVGQVATSAFLRAQ
;
A
#
# COMPACT_ATOMS: atom_id res chain seq x y z
N MET A 1 -17.83 75.41 31.41
CA MET A 1 -17.07 74.15 31.29
C MET A 1 -18.05 72.99 31.17
N SER A 2 -18.41 72.58 29.96
CA SER A 2 -19.39 71.52 29.71
C SER A 2 -18.68 70.24 29.27
N LYS A 3 -18.89 69.14 30.02
CA LYS A 3 -18.33 67.82 29.71
C LYS A 3 -19.00 67.25 28.45
N PRO A 4 -18.23 66.74 27.46
CA PRO A 4 -18.83 66.09 26.30
C PRO A 4 -19.41 64.73 26.69
N SER A 5 -20.66 64.52 26.32
CA SER A 5 -21.40 63.27 26.51
C SER A 5 -20.82 62.16 25.63
N THR A 6 -20.39 61.08 26.28
CA THR A 6 -19.73 59.91 25.68
C THR A 6 -20.61 59.15 24.66
N PRO A 7 -20.15 58.92 23.41
CA PRO A 7 -20.83 58.08 22.41
C PRO A 7 -20.77 56.56 22.68
N ARG A 8 -20.06 56.13 23.72
CA ARG A 8 -19.90 54.70 24.07
C ARG A 8 -21.19 54.01 24.56
N ARG A 9 -22.18 54.74 25.07
CA ARG A 9 -23.42 54.13 25.60
C ARG A 9 -24.43 53.73 24.51
N LEU A 10 -24.42 54.40 23.36
CA LEU A 10 -25.34 54.09 22.24
C LEU A 10 -24.91 52.86 21.44
N ALA A 11 -23.60 52.66 21.24
CA ALA A 11 -23.08 51.46 20.56
C ALA A 11 -23.44 50.17 21.34
N GLY A 12 -23.38 50.20 22.67
CA GLY A 12 -23.72 49.05 23.52
C GLY A 12 -25.21 48.68 23.50
N ALA A 13 -26.11 49.65 23.29
CA ALA A 13 -27.56 49.42 23.24
C ALA A 13 -28.00 48.75 21.94
N VAL A 14 -27.31 49.03 20.83
CA VAL A 14 -27.64 48.48 19.50
C VAL A 14 -26.91 47.17 19.21
N LEU A 15 -25.67 47.00 19.67
CA LEU A 15 -24.88 45.78 19.43
C LEU A 15 -25.30 44.59 20.32
N ARG A 16 -25.72 44.83 21.58
CA ARG A 16 -26.10 43.75 22.50
C ARG A 16 -27.23 42.84 21.99
N PRO A 17 -28.34 43.37 21.43
CA PRO A 17 -29.40 42.52 20.87
C PRO A 17 -28.94 41.68 19.69
N VAL A 18 -28.03 42.20 18.86
CA VAL A 18 -27.48 41.50 17.68
C VAL A 18 -26.56 40.36 18.11
N LEU A 19 -25.66 40.63 19.06
CA LEU A 19 -24.76 39.61 19.61
C LEU A 19 -25.53 38.48 20.32
N ARG A 20 -26.55 38.82 21.12
CA ARG A 20 -27.43 37.79 21.74
C ARG A 20 -28.15 36.91 20.72
N ARG A 21 -28.57 37.47 19.57
CA ARG A 21 -29.21 36.69 18.49
C ARG A 21 -28.22 35.79 17.76
N LEU A 22 -26.97 36.23 17.60
CA LEU A 22 -25.89 35.42 17.02
C LEU A 22 -25.51 34.27 17.95
N ASP A 23 -25.31 34.54 19.24
CA ASP A 23 -25.02 33.51 20.24
C ASP A 23 -26.14 32.47 20.28
N ALA A 24 -27.40 32.89 20.35
CA ALA A 24 -28.54 31.97 20.35
C ALA A 24 -28.63 31.10 19.08
N ARG A 25 -28.25 31.63 17.91
CA ARG A 25 -28.20 30.86 16.65
C ARG A 25 -27.05 29.86 16.63
N THR A 26 -25.87 30.25 17.10
CA THR A 26 -24.69 29.38 17.18
C THR A 26 -24.93 28.24 18.17
N ASP A 27 -25.46 28.56 19.35
CA ASP A 27 -25.88 27.61 20.37
C ASP A 27 -26.91 26.60 19.85
N TRP A 28 -27.92 27.07 19.10
CA TRP A 28 -28.93 26.20 18.51
C TRP A 28 -28.32 25.26 17.45
N ARG A 29 -27.38 25.74 16.62
CA ARG A 29 -26.67 24.90 15.64
C ARG A 29 -25.81 23.84 16.32
N ILE A 30 -25.09 24.20 17.39
CA ILE A 30 -24.28 23.26 18.20
C ILE A 30 -25.18 22.19 18.83
N ARG A 31 -26.30 22.60 19.45
CA ARG A 31 -27.27 21.67 20.04
C ARG A 31 -27.88 20.73 18.99
N ARG A 32 -28.22 21.25 17.79
CA ARG A 32 -28.79 20.46 16.69
C ARG A 32 -27.77 19.49 16.06
N ALA A 33 -26.51 19.90 15.94
CA ALA A 33 -25.43 19.01 15.50
C ALA A 33 -25.18 17.89 16.53
N GLY A 34 -25.15 18.21 17.82
CA GLY A 34 -24.99 17.23 18.89
C GLY A 34 -26.18 16.27 19.04
N THR A 35 -27.41 16.66 18.69
CA THR A 35 -28.56 15.73 18.66
C THR A 35 -28.58 14.86 17.41
N ALA A 36 -28.19 15.40 16.24
CA ALA A 36 -28.02 14.61 15.02
C ALA A 36 -26.93 13.55 15.20
N GLN A 37 -25.78 13.93 15.76
CA GLN A 37 -24.67 13.01 16.03
C GLN A 37 -25.06 11.92 17.05
N ARG A 38 -25.79 12.27 18.12
CA ARG A 38 -26.31 11.27 19.07
C ARG A 38 -27.31 10.31 18.44
N ARG A 39 -28.15 10.77 17.50
CA ARG A 39 -29.05 9.89 16.73
C ARG A 39 -28.26 8.93 15.84
N THR A 40 -27.24 9.42 15.13
CA THR A 40 -26.37 8.58 14.29
C THR A 40 -25.61 7.55 15.13
N ILE A 41 -25.10 7.93 16.31
CA ILE A 41 -24.44 6.99 17.23
C ILE A 41 -25.42 5.92 17.72
N ALA A 42 -26.64 6.30 18.12
CA ALA A 42 -27.66 5.34 18.54
C ALA A 42 -28.11 4.41 17.41
N GLU A 43 -28.12 4.88 16.17
CA GLU A 43 -28.42 4.05 14.99
C GLU A 43 -27.30 3.06 14.66
N LEU A 44 -26.04 3.50 14.75
CA LEU A 44 -24.87 2.63 14.64
C LEU A 44 -24.85 1.58 15.76
N GLN A 45 -25.14 1.97 17.00
CA GLN A 45 -25.23 1.03 18.13
C GLN A 45 -26.31 -0.04 17.90
N ARG A 46 -27.52 0.35 17.48
CA ARG A 46 -28.59 -0.61 17.12
C ARG A 46 -28.19 -1.55 15.99
N THR A 47 -27.37 -1.08 15.05
CA THR A 47 -26.86 -1.90 13.95
C THR A 47 -25.84 -2.92 14.46
N VAL A 48 -24.91 -2.48 15.33
CA VAL A 48 -23.91 -3.35 15.98
C VAL A 48 -24.58 -4.40 16.87
N ASP A 49 -25.60 -4.03 17.63
CA ASP A 49 -26.35 -4.96 18.50
C ASP A 49 -27.07 -6.03 17.66
N ARG A 50 -27.67 -5.63 16.54
CA ARG A 50 -28.32 -6.57 15.60
C ARG A 50 -27.32 -7.56 15.01
N MET A 51 -26.19 -7.06 14.49
CA MET A 51 -25.13 -7.93 13.94
C MET A 51 -24.55 -8.87 15.01
N SER A 52 -24.43 -8.41 16.25
CA SER A 52 -23.96 -9.25 17.37
C SER A 52 -24.95 -10.36 17.72
N ALA A 53 -26.26 -10.05 17.71
CA ALA A 53 -27.30 -11.05 17.92
C ALA A 53 -27.35 -12.10 16.78
N GLU A 54 -27.20 -11.67 15.53
CA GLU A 54 -27.12 -12.57 14.37
C GLU A 54 -25.91 -13.50 14.45
N LEU A 55 -24.74 -12.98 14.84
CA LEU A 55 -23.53 -13.79 15.06
C LEU A 55 -23.70 -14.83 16.17
N LEU A 56 -24.33 -14.45 17.29
CA LEU A 56 -24.62 -15.38 18.39
C LEU A 56 -25.60 -16.48 17.96
N ALA A 57 -26.64 -16.14 17.19
CA ALA A 57 -27.59 -17.11 16.66
C ALA A 57 -26.93 -18.10 15.69
N LEU A 58 -26.06 -17.61 14.79
CA LEU A 58 -25.25 -18.44 13.89
C LEU A 58 -24.35 -19.40 14.67
N ARG A 59 -23.68 -18.91 15.72
CA ARG A 59 -22.81 -19.74 16.56
C ARG A 59 -23.59 -20.83 17.29
N ALA A 60 -24.78 -20.51 17.82
CA ALA A 60 -25.65 -21.47 18.47
C ALA A 60 -26.15 -22.55 17.50
N ALA A 61 -26.50 -22.17 16.26
CA ALA A 61 -26.92 -23.12 15.23
C ALA A 61 -25.79 -24.10 14.84
N VAL A 62 -24.55 -23.61 14.71
CA VAL A 62 -23.37 -24.45 14.44
C VAL A 62 -23.12 -25.43 15.60
N GLN A 63 -23.26 -24.96 16.84
CA GLN A 63 -23.07 -25.81 18.02
C GLN A 63 -24.20 -26.86 18.18
N ALA A 64 -25.44 -26.49 17.86
CA ALA A 64 -26.57 -27.42 17.87
C ALA A 64 -26.45 -28.49 16.77
N GLY A 65 -25.92 -28.13 15.60
CA GLY A 65 -25.62 -29.08 14.52
C GLY A 65 -24.50 -30.06 14.86
N ALA A 66 -23.58 -29.69 15.76
CA ALA A 66 -22.48 -30.54 16.22
C ALA A 66 -22.87 -31.49 17.36
N ALA A 67 -24.07 -31.37 17.94
CA ALA A 67 -24.50 -32.10 19.15
C ALA A 67 -25.54 -33.20 18.89
N ALA A 68 -25.78 -33.61 17.64
CA ALA A 68 -26.63 -34.76 17.35
C ALA A 68 -25.90 -36.08 17.72
N PRO A 69 -26.43 -36.91 18.64
CA PRO A 69 -25.76 -38.15 19.02
C PRO A 69 -25.91 -39.19 17.90
N ALA A 70 -24.79 -39.81 17.53
CA ALA A 70 -24.75 -40.98 16.67
C ALA A 70 -25.40 -42.18 17.39
N ALA A 71 -26.65 -42.47 17.07
CA ALA A 71 -27.28 -43.74 17.43
C ALA A 71 -27.08 -44.74 16.28
N GLY A 72 -26.28 -45.78 16.51
CA GLY A 72 -26.40 -47.04 15.76
C GLY A 72 -27.70 -47.75 16.16
N PRO A 73 -28.25 -48.68 15.35
CA PRO A 73 -27.54 -49.94 15.10
C PRO A 73 -27.83 -50.67 13.76
N SER A 74 -27.06 -51.74 13.56
CA SER A 74 -27.41 -53.02 12.91
C SER A 74 -27.69 -53.10 11.40
N ALA A 75 -27.07 -54.13 10.82
CA ALA A 75 -27.20 -54.59 9.44
C ALA A 75 -28.62 -55.03 9.08
N ALA A 76 -29.15 -54.47 8.00
CA ALA A 76 -30.07 -55.11 7.08
C ALA A 76 -29.96 -54.39 5.73
N ALA A 77 -29.91 -55.17 4.65
CA ALA A 77 -29.78 -54.68 3.28
C ALA A 77 -30.99 -53.79 2.90
N ALA A 78 -30.73 -52.53 2.59
CA ALA A 78 -31.66 -51.64 1.91
C ALA A 78 -30.88 -50.55 1.16
N GLU A 79 -31.18 -50.45 -0.13
CA GLU A 79 -30.98 -49.35 -1.08
C GLU A 79 -30.04 -48.20 -0.68
N ARG A 80 -29.01 -47.99 -1.51
CA ARG A 80 -28.20 -46.75 -1.51
C ARG A 80 -29.14 -45.54 -1.53
N PRO A 81 -29.19 -44.70 -0.48
CA PRO A 81 -29.88 -43.43 -0.59
C PRO A 81 -29.14 -42.61 -1.63
N ALA A 82 -29.88 -42.09 -2.60
CA ALA A 82 -29.38 -41.13 -3.58
C ALA A 82 -28.59 -40.05 -2.82
N ALA A 83 -27.36 -39.78 -3.29
CA ALA A 83 -26.52 -38.73 -2.77
C ALA A 83 -27.34 -37.44 -2.69
N GLY A 84 -27.69 -37.03 -1.47
CA GLY A 84 -28.41 -35.78 -1.23
C GLY A 84 -27.65 -34.66 -1.93
N ALA A 85 -28.37 -33.86 -2.72
CA ALA A 85 -27.79 -32.72 -3.41
C ALA A 85 -26.95 -31.90 -2.40
N PRO A 86 -25.72 -31.48 -2.77
CA PRO A 86 -24.89 -30.70 -1.86
C PRO A 86 -25.70 -29.48 -1.41
N ALA A 87 -25.81 -29.30 -0.09
CA ALA A 87 -26.50 -28.16 0.48
C ALA A 87 -25.96 -26.87 -0.14
N GLU A 88 -26.85 -26.00 -0.63
CA GLU A 88 -26.40 -24.76 -1.26
C GLU A 88 -25.56 -23.94 -0.26
N PRO A 89 -24.40 -23.43 -0.69
CA PRO A 89 -23.54 -22.65 0.18
C PRO A 89 -24.27 -21.38 0.63
N SER A 90 -24.20 -21.08 1.92
CA SER A 90 -24.77 -19.84 2.45
C SER A 90 -24.13 -18.61 1.79
N VAL A 91 -24.85 -17.49 1.72
CA VAL A 91 -24.31 -16.22 1.22
C VAL A 91 -23.02 -15.82 1.95
N ALA A 92 -22.96 -16.04 3.27
CA ALA A 92 -21.75 -15.81 4.07
C ALA A 92 -20.59 -16.72 3.64
N GLY A 93 -20.88 -17.99 3.33
CA GLY A 93 -19.92 -18.95 2.79
C GLY A 93 -19.39 -18.53 1.42
N LEU A 94 -20.28 -18.10 0.51
CA LEU A 94 -19.91 -17.59 -0.82
C LEU A 94 -19.07 -16.32 -0.77
N VAL A 95 -19.43 -15.36 0.09
CA VAL A 95 -18.65 -14.13 0.31
C VAL A 95 -17.28 -14.47 0.88
N THR A 96 -17.23 -15.35 1.88
CA THR A 96 -15.98 -15.78 2.50
C THR A 96 -15.08 -16.50 1.48
N ALA A 97 -15.63 -17.43 0.69
CA ALA A 97 -14.91 -18.11 -0.37
C ALA A 97 -14.40 -17.13 -1.44
N SER A 98 -15.21 -16.15 -1.84
CA SER A 98 -14.80 -15.12 -2.81
C SER A 98 -13.68 -14.23 -2.25
N VAL A 99 -13.75 -13.88 -0.97
CA VAL A 99 -12.69 -13.13 -0.28
C VAL A 99 -11.43 -13.97 -0.15
N TYR A 100 -11.52 -15.26 0.15
CA TYR A 100 -10.34 -16.13 0.17
C TYR A 100 -9.76 -16.37 -1.22
N ALA A 101 -10.59 -16.53 -2.25
CA ALA A 101 -10.09 -16.65 -3.62
C ALA A 101 -9.37 -15.36 -4.08
N ALA A 102 -9.84 -14.18 -3.64
CA ALA A 102 -9.26 -12.90 -4.02
C ALA A 102 -8.10 -12.44 -3.11
N TYR A 103 -8.02 -12.90 -1.86
CA TYR A 103 -7.11 -12.36 -0.84
C TYR A 103 -6.46 -13.42 0.07
N GLY A 104 -6.78 -14.70 -0.12
CA GLY A 104 -6.45 -15.79 0.79
C GLY A 104 -4.99 -16.25 0.73
N PRO A 105 -4.56 -17.03 1.73
CA PRO A 105 -3.16 -17.39 1.94
C PRO A 105 -2.66 -18.56 1.07
N GLU A 106 -3.56 -19.25 0.35
CA GLU A 106 -3.18 -20.40 -0.49
C GLU A 106 -2.46 -19.90 -1.76
N GLY A 107 -1.12 -19.83 -1.69
CA GLY A 107 -0.23 -19.49 -2.80
C GLY A 107 0.15 -18.00 -2.94
N ARG A 108 -0.44 -17.09 -2.16
CA ARG A 108 -0.11 -15.65 -2.16
C ARG A 108 -0.08 -15.08 -0.73
N ARG A 109 0.67 -13.99 -0.50
CA ARG A 109 0.65 -13.28 0.80
C ARG A 109 -0.73 -12.67 1.02
N ASP A 110 -1.24 -12.76 2.25
CA ASP A 110 -2.51 -12.13 2.65
C ASP A 110 -2.49 -10.61 2.40
N ARG A 111 -3.31 -10.15 1.44
CA ARG A 111 -3.44 -8.72 1.09
C ARG A 111 -4.53 -7.99 1.84
N ARG A 112 -5.25 -8.66 2.76
CA ARG A 112 -6.34 -8.03 3.51
C ARG A 112 -5.82 -6.84 4.32
N VAL A 113 -6.55 -5.73 4.23
CA VAL A 113 -6.27 -4.53 5.01
C VAL A 113 -7.07 -4.55 6.31
N ARG A 114 -6.41 -4.24 7.42
CA ARG A 114 -7.08 -4.11 8.72
C ARG A 114 -7.89 -2.81 8.79
N PRO A 115 -8.93 -2.74 9.65
CA PRO A 115 -9.67 -1.50 9.87
C PRO A 115 -8.74 -0.32 10.18
N GLY A 116 -8.91 0.77 9.44
CA GLY A 116 -8.11 1.99 9.60
C GLY A 116 -6.70 1.95 9.01
N GLN A 117 -6.20 0.81 8.52
CA GLN A 117 -4.86 0.70 7.95
C GLN A 117 -4.66 1.62 6.73
N LEU A 118 -5.60 1.60 5.77
CA LEU A 118 -5.54 2.51 4.61
C LEU A 118 -5.67 3.98 5.00
N ARG A 119 -6.37 4.30 6.09
CA ARG A 119 -6.47 5.69 6.59
C ARG A 119 -5.15 6.17 7.18
N ARG A 120 -4.48 5.32 7.98
CA ARG A 120 -3.14 5.63 8.49
C ARG A 120 -2.14 5.79 7.35
N LEU A 121 -2.14 4.85 6.42
CA LEU A 121 -1.27 4.89 5.25
C LEU A 121 -1.50 6.15 4.40
N ALA A 122 -2.77 6.54 4.18
CA ALA A 122 -3.08 7.78 3.48
C ALA A 122 -2.62 9.04 4.23
N SER A 123 -2.55 9.00 5.56
CA SER A 123 -1.97 10.09 6.36
C SER A 123 -0.46 10.16 6.14
N GLU A 124 0.25 9.04 6.27
CA GLU A 124 1.69 8.96 6.03
C GLU A 124 2.06 9.44 4.62
N VAL A 125 1.31 8.99 3.60
CA VAL A 125 1.50 9.45 2.22
C VAL A 125 1.26 10.95 2.08
N ALA A 126 0.22 11.48 2.73
CA ALA A 126 -0.08 12.92 2.70
C ALA A 126 1.05 13.73 3.35
N ASP A 127 1.58 13.26 4.48
CA ASP A 127 2.69 13.88 5.21
C ASP A 127 3.96 13.91 4.36
N VAL A 128 4.34 12.79 3.74
CA VAL A 128 5.53 12.69 2.88
C VAL A 128 5.41 13.53 1.61
N SER A 129 4.22 13.64 1.02
CA SER A 129 4.01 14.36 -0.23
C SER A 129 3.57 15.83 -0.07
N GLY A 130 3.32 16.27 1.17
CA GLY A 130 2.88 17.63 1.46
C GLY A 130 1.47 17.99 0.95
N VAL A 131 0.62 17.00 0.70
CA VAL A 131 -0.77 17.22 0.27
C VAL A 131 -1.73 17.15 1.45
N SER A 132 -2.92 17.76 1.33
CA SER A 132 -3.92 17.76 2.41
C SER A 132 -4.61 16.41 2.61
N SER A 133 -4.60 15.54 1.59
CA SER A 133 -5.17 14.20 1.64
C SER A 133 -4.60 13.35 0.50
N ALA A 134 -4.20 12.11 0.82
CA ALA A 134 -3.77 11.11 -0.17
C ALA A 134 -4.70 9.87 -0.20
N ALA A 135 -5.93 10.01 0.30
CA ALA A 135 -6.86 8.89 0.43
C ALA A 135 -7.22 8.24 -0.92
N ARG A 136 -7.38 9.06 -1.97
CA ARG A 136 -7.72 8.58 -3.31
C ARG A 136 -6.58 7.77 -3.92
N GLU A 137 -5.36 8.28 -3.80
CA GLU A 137 -4.13 7.70 -4.31
C GLU A 137 -3.84 6.39 -3.59
N THR A 138 -3.99 6.38 -2.27
CA THR A 138 -3.83 5.18 -1.44
C THR A 138 -4.81 4.06 -1.82
N VAL A 139 -6.10 4.39 -1.99
CA VAL A 139 -7.12 3.41 -2.41
C VAL A 139 -6.85 2.92 -3.84
N THR A 140 -6.41 3.82 -4.72
CA THR A 140 -6.06 3.48 -6.10
C THR A 140 -4.86 2.54 -6.18
N ALA A 141 -3.81 2.83 -5.42
CA ALA A 141 -2.62 1.99 -5.30
C ALA A 141 -2.98 0.60 -4.75
N TYR A 142 -3.83 0.52 -3.72
CA TYR A 142 -4.32 -0.76 -3.20
C TYR A 142 -5.08 -1.58 -4.26
N ARG A 143 -5.99 -0.94 -5.02
CA ARG A 143 -6.68 -1.63 -6.13
C ARG A 143 -5.72 -2.11 -7.21
N THR A 144 -4.70 -1.31 -7.51
CA THR A 144 -3.69 -1.65 -8.52
C THR A 144 -2.85 -2.83 -8.08
N LEU A 145 -2.40 -2.87 -6.81
CA LEU A 145 -1.72 -4.02 -6.21
C LEU A 145 -2.54 -5.31 -6.42
N LEU A 146 -3.81 -5.30 -6.01
CA LEU A 146 -4.67 -6.47 -6.15
C LEU A 146 -4.85 -6.88 -7.60
N GLU A 147 -5.02 -5.92 -8.51
CA GLU A 147 -5.24 -6.20 -9.93
C GLU A 147 -4.02 -6.86 -10.57
N VAL A 148 -2.82 -6.27 -10.38
CA VAL A 148 -1.61 -6.81 -11.02
C VAL A 148 -1.21 -8.15 -10.42
N GLU A 149 -1.29 -8.30 -9.10
CA GLU A 149 -0.90 -9.54 -8.44
C GLU A 149 -1.90 -10.65 -8.71
N ASN A 150 -3.20 -10.33 -8.89
CA ASN A 150 -4.19 -11.34 -9.25
C ASN A 150 -4.05 -11.86 -10.68
N ARG A 151 -3.67 -10.99 -11.63
CA ARG A 151 -3.50 -11.34 -13.05
C ARG A 151 -2.12 -11.89 -13.37
N GLY A 152 -1.12 -11.49 -12.60
CA GLY A 152 0.27 -11.89 -12.78
C GLY A 152 0.60 -13.27 -12.23
N VAL A 153 1.78 -13.74 -12.63
CA VAL A 153 2.40 -14.97 -12.11
C VAL A 153 3.44 -14.58 -11.06
N GLY A 154 3.41 -15.26 -9.90
CA GLY A 154 4.25 -14.92 -8.75
C GLY A 154 3.56 -13.96 -7.78
N ARG A 155 4.34 -13.05 -7.17
CA ARG A 155 3.89 -12.12 -6.12
C ARG A 155 4.60 -10.78 -6.20
N ILE A 156 4.07 -9.78 -5.51
CA ILE A 156 4.87 -8.59 -5.15
C ILE A 156 5.53 -8.82 -3.79
N ALA A 157 6.83 -8.58 -3.66
CA ALA A 157 7.52 -8.67 -2.37
C ALA A 157 7.09 -7.56 -1.40
N GLY A 158 7.25 -7.82 -0.10
CA GLY A 158 6.81 -6.89 0.93
C GLY A 158 5.36 -7.08 1.41
N GLY A 159 4.99 -6.29 2.42
CA GLY A 159 3.65 -6.25 2.99
C GLY A 159 2.75 -5.26 2.26
N THR A 160 1.43 -5.40 2.41
CA THR A 160 0.44 -4.51 1.74
C THR A 160 0.71 -3.03 1.98
N ALA A 161 1.07 -2.63 3.22
CA ALA A 161 1.31 -1.23 3.55
C ALA A 161 2.54 -0.65 2.84
N ASN A 162 3.64 -1.41 2.82
CA ASN A 162 4.88 -1.04 2.12
C ASN A 162 4.61 -0.84 0.62
N ILE A 163 4.03 -1.84 -0.05
CA ILE A 163 3.76 -1.77 -1.50
C ILE A 163 2.82 -0.61 -1.84
N VAL A 164 1.70 -0.49 -1.13
CA VAL A 164 0.72 0.57 -1.38
C VAL A 164 1.31 1.94 -1.06
N GLY A 165 2.16 2.05 -0.04
CA GLY A 165 2.87 3.28 0.31
C GLY A 165 3.75 3.77 -0.82
N LYS A 166 4.63 2.90 -1.36
CA LYS A 166 5.46 3.19 -2.55
C LYS A 166 4.61 3.64 -3.73
N LEU A 167 3.59 2.84 -4.09
CA LEU A 167 2.72 3.11 -5.23
C LEU A 167 1.90 4.41 -5.08
N ALA A 168 1.46 4.76 -3.87
CA ALA A 168 0.62 5.94 -3.63
C ALA A 168 1.44 7.24 -3.52
N ALA A 169 2.63 7.19 -2.91
CA ALA A 169 3.45 8.37 -2.68
C ALA A 169 4.13 8.88 -3.95
N VAL A 170 4.65 7.99 -4.79
CA VAL A 170 5.41 8.37 -6.00
C VAL A 170 4.66 9.35 -6.91
N PRO A 171 3.39 9.12 -7.30
CA PRO A 171 2.63 10.06 -8.12
C PRO A 171 2.51 11.47 -7.51
N LEU A 172 2.39 11.55 -6.19
CA LEU A 172 2.21 12.81 -5.47
C LEU A 172 3.53 13.55 -5.28
N LEU A 173 4.65 12.83 -5.23
CA LEU A 173 5.99 13.40 -5.19
C LEU A 173 6.44 13.98 -6.54
N ARG A 174 5.72 13.70 -7.63
CA ARG A 174 5.95 14.28 -8.97
C ARG A 174 7.40 14.13 -9.44
N PRO A 175 7.83 12.91 -9.82
CA PRO A 175 9.09 12.72 -10.53
C PRO A 175 9.21 13.70 -11.70
N PRO A 176 10.41 14.25 -11.96
CA PRO A 176 10.61 15.33 -12.92
C PRO A 176 10.58 14.84 -14.37
N ASN A 177 10.74 13.53 -14.60
CA ASN A 177 10.64 12.91 -15.91
C ASN A 177 10.15 11.45 -15.79
N GLY A 178 9.87 10.83 -16.94
CA GLY A 178 9.38 9.46 -17.08
C GLY A 178 10.44 8.36 -17.09
N GLU A 179 11.72 8.67 -16.86
CA GLU A 179 12.78 7.66 -16.81
C GLU A 179 12.74 7.00 -15.42
N ILE A 180 12.32 5.74 -15.40
CA ILE A 180 12.11 4.94 -14.18
C ILE A 180 13.17 3.84 -14.11
N LEU A 181 13.84 3.71 -12.96
CA LEU A 181 14.73 2.59 -12.64
C LEU A 181 14.18 1.83 -11.44
N GLU A 182 14.16 0.50 -11.52
CA GLU A 182 13.99 -0.37 -10.36
C GLU A 182 15.17 -1.35 -10.29
N ILE A 183 15.83 -1.37 -9.13
CA ILE A 183 16.88 -2.32 -8.78
C ILE A 183 16.24 -3.41 -7.93
N GLY A 184 16.25 -4.65 -8.39
CA GLY A 184 15.57 -5.78 -7.74
C GLY A 184 14.09 -5.82 -8.08
N CYS A 185 13.74 -6.36 -9.25
CA CYS A 185 12.37 -6.37 -9.76
C CYS A 185 11.61 -7.69 -9.48
N LEU A 186 12.34 -8.76 -9.17
CA LEU A 186 11.79 -10.10 -8.90
C LEU A 186 10.87 -10.59 -10.05
N TYR A 187 9.54 -10.52 -9.88
CA TYR A 187 8.56 -10.92 -10.89
C TYR A 187 8.13 -9.78 -11.84
N GLY A 188 8.64 -8.55 -11.66
CA GLY A 188 8.28 -7.37 -12.44
C GLY A 188 6.90 -6.75 -12.13
N LEU A 189 6.14 -7.35 -11.22
CA LEU A 189 4.78 -6.92 -10.91
C LEU A 189 4.71 -5.55 -10.22
N PHE A 190 5.67 -5.24 -9.35
CA PHE A 190 5.75 -3.93 -8.71
C PHE A 190 6.04 -2.85 -9.75
N ALA A 191 7.05 -3.04 -10.60
CA ALA A 191 7.38 -2.15 -11.70
C ALA A 191 6.16 -1.87 -12.60
N GLY A 192 5.42 -2.91 -12.98
CA GLY A 192 4.20 -2.80 -13.77
C GLY A 192 3.12 -1.97 -13.06
N ALA A 193 2.89 -2.21 -11.76
CA ALA A 193 1.99 -1.38 -10.97
C ALA A 193 2.45 0.07 -10.87
N LEU A 194 3.75 0.31 -10.70
CA LEU A 194 4.35 1.63 -10.57
C LEU A 194 4.18 2.44 -11.86
N VAL A 195 4.45 1.84 -13.03
CA VAL A 195 4.19 2.46 -14.34
C VAL A 195 2.74 2.92 -14.46
N ARG A 196 1.78 2.09 -14.03
CA ARG A 196 0.36 2.49 -14.02
C ARG A 196 0.09 3.69 -13.12
N GLN A 197 0.77 3.80 -11.98
CA GLN A 197 0.63 4.98 -11.11
C GLN A 197 1.23 6.23 -11.75
N VAL A 198 2.40 6.11 -12.38
CA VAL A 198 3.05 7.21 -13.11
C VAL A 198 2.18 7.70 -14.26
N LEU A 199 1.67 6.80 -15.11
CA LEU A 199 0.79 7.16 -16.23
C LEU A 199 -0.47 7.92 -15.80
N ARG A 200 -1.01 7.67 -14.60
CA ARG A 200 -2.18 8.38 -14.07
C ARG A 200 -1.92 9.85 -13.78
N THR A 201 -0.66 10.24 -13.65
CA THR A 201 -0.25 11.65 -13.52
C THR A 201 -0.13 12.36 -14.87
N GLY A 202 -0.26 11.64 -15.98
CA GLY A 202 -0.02 12.15 -17.34
C GLY A 202 1.46 12.15 -17.74
N LEU A 203 2.35 11.63 -16.89
CA LEU A 203 3.76 11.49 -17.21
C LEU A 203 3.97 10.25 -18.10
N ASP A 204 4.70 10.42 -19.21
CA ASP A 204 5.12 9.29 -20.05
C ASP A 204 6.15 8.42 -19.30
N TYR A 205 6.51 7.25 -19.83
CA TYR A 205 7.47 6.36 -19.17
C TYR A 205 8.47 5.68 -20.11
N HIS A 206 9.66 5.45 -19.56
CA HIS A 206 10.64 4.46 -19.98
C HIS A 206 11.10 3.69 -18.75
N LEU A 207 10.94 2.36 -18.75
CA LEU A 207 11.23 1.52 -17.60
C LEU A 207 12.57 0.80 -17.81
N THR A 208 13.49 0.99 -16.88
CA THR A 208 14.71 0.18 -16.76
C THR A 208 14.62 -0.70 -15.51
N LEU A 209 14.87 -1.98 -15.67
CA LEU A 209 14.97 -2.94 -14.57
C LEU A 209 16.39 -3.46 -14.47
N VAL A 210 16.93 -3.52 -13.26
CA VAL A 210 18.21 -4.17 -12.95
C VAL A 210 17.92 -5.33 -12.01
N ASP A 211 18.18 -6.55 -12.47
CA ASP A 211 17.92 -7.76 -11.69
C ASP A 211 18.80 -8.92 -12.21
N PRO A 212 19.35 -9.80 -11.36
CA PRO A 212 20.09 -10.98 -11.82
C PRO A 212 19.23 -11.98 -12.61
N VAL A 213 17.89 -11.91 -12.48
CA VAL A 213 16.91 -12.83 -13.05
C VAL A 213 17.27 -14.27 -12.67
N ALA A 214 17.51 -14.47 -11.38
CA ALA A 214 17.74 -15.78 -10.81
C ALA A 214 16.39 -16.45 -10.54
N THR A 215 16.33 -17.79 -10.61
CA THR A 215 15.08 -18.56 -10.45
C THR A 215 14.38 -18.40 -9.10
N ARG A 216 15.07 -17.79 -8.12
CA ARG A 216 14.59 -17.50 -6.76
C ARG A 216 15.08 -16.12 -6.33
N GLN A 217 14.45 -15.57 -5.30
CA GLN A 217 14.92 -14.35 -4.65
C GLN A 217 16.31 -14.56 -4.03
N ILE A 218 17.26 -13.69 -4.38
CA ILE A 218 18.63 -13.67 -3.82
C ILE A 218 18.74 -12.48 -2.87
N GLN A 219 19.27 -12.71 -1.67
CA GLN A 219 19.54 -11.69 -0.65
C GLN A 219 20.81 -12.09 0.11
N ASN A 220 21.81 -11.21 0.15
CA ASN A 220 23.07 -11.51 0.83
C ASN A 220 22.83 -11.65 2.34
N GLY A 221 23.50 -12.61 2.98
CA GLY A 221 23.33 -12.90 4.41
C GLY A 221 22.02 -13.62 4.78
N HIS A 222 21.15 -13.91 3.80
CA HIS A 222 19.90 -14.65 3.99
C HIS A 222 19.78 -15.86 3.06
N GLU A 223 20.93 -16.44 2.71
CA GLU A 223 21.05 -17.68 1.95
C GLU A 223 20.30 -18.81 2.68
N GLY A 224 19.45 -19.54 1.97
CA GLY A 224 18.76 -20.72 2.53
C GLY A 224 17.37 -20.46 3.13
N ARG A 225 16.81 -19.26 3.03
CA ARG A 225 15.33 -19.14 3.05
C ARG A 225 14.80 -19.98 1.88
N GLY A 226 13.80 -20.83 2.17
CA GLY A 226 13.29 -21.86 1.27
C GLY A 226 12.72 -21.35 -0.06
N GLU A 227 11.91 -22.16 -0.72
CA GLU A 227 11.24 -21.75 -1.97
C GLU A 227 10.51 -20.42 -1.79
N ASP A 228 10.50 -19.61 -2.85
CA ASP A 228 9.74 -18.36 -2.86
C ASP A 228 8.28 -18.64 -2.44
N ALA A 229 7.66 -17.73 -1.68
CA ALA A 229 6.31 -17.95 -1.17
C ALA A 229 5.25 -18.26 -2.25
N SER A 230 5.51 -17.93 -3.52
CA SER A 230 4.64 -18.26 -4.65
C SER A 230 4.97 -19.59 -5.35
N GLY A 231 6.09 -20.24 -5.01
CA GLY A 231 6.59 -21.47 -5.67
C GLY A 231 6.93 -21.32 -7.15
N THR A 232 6.90 -20.09 -7.67
CA THR A 232 7.05 -19.81 -9.11
C THR A 232 8.52 -19.51 -9.44
N PRO A 233 9.15 -20.23 -10.39
CA PRO A 233 10.49 -19.88 -10.84
C PRO A 233 10.49 -18.54 -11.57
N ILE A 234 11.42 -17.65 -11.20
CA ILE A 234 11.59 -16.37 -11.89
C ILE A 234 12.36 -16.58 -13.19
N SER A 235 11.92 -15.92 -14.25
CA SER A 235 12.57 -15.90 -15.56
C SER A 235 12.26 -14.59 -16.29
N GLU A 236 13.09 -14.25 -17.26
CA GLU A 236 12.89 -13.03 -18.06
C GLU A 236 11.57 -13.06 -18.84
N SER A 237 11.19 -14.21 -19.43
CA SER A 237 9.92 -14.36 -20.13
C SER A 237 8.72 -14.13 -19.21
N LEU A 238 8.81 -14.58 -17.95
CA LEU A 238 7.80 -14.32 -16.94
C LEU A 238 7.72 -12.83 -16.59
N ILE A 239 8.88 -12.18 -16.32
CA ILE A 239 8.95 -10.76 -16.02
C ILE A 239 8.28 -9.96 -17.14
N ARG A 240 8.66 -10.22 -18.41
CA ARG A 240 8.07 -9.56 -19.58
C ARG A 240 6.56 -9.81 -19.69
N ALA A 241 6.10 -11.03 -19.46
CA ALA A 241 4.67 -11.35 -19.47
C ALA A 241 3.88 -10.57 -18.39
N ASN A 242 4.40 -10.49 -17.17
CA ASN A 242 3.80 -9.71 -16.08
C ASN A 242 3.76 -8.20 -16.37
N LEU A 243 4.82 -7.66 -16.96
CA LEU A 243 4.91 -6.27 -17.38
C LEU A 243 3.90 -5.96 -18.50
N ALA A 244 3.80 -6.83 -19.51
CA ALA A 244 2.80 -6.71 -20.58
C ALA A 244 1.36 -6.76 -20.04
N LEU A 245 1.07 -7.64 -19.06
CA LEU A 245 -0.23 -7.69 -18.37
C LEU A 245 -0.56 -6.38 -17.62
N SER A 246 0.46 -5.63 -17.23
CA SER A 246 0.34 -4.32 -16.58
C SER A 246 0.28 -3.15 -17.58
N GLY A 247 0.34 -3.44 -18.89
CA GLY A 247 0.33 -2.43 -19.95
C GLY A 247 1.68 -1.79 -20.24
N VAL A 248 2.78 -2.42 -19.81
CA VAL A 248 4.14 -1.98 -20.16
C VAL A 248 4.46 -2.45 -21.58
N ASP A 249 4.85 -1.51 -22.42
CA ASP A 249 5.28 -1.74 -23.80
C ASP A 249 6.73 -2.22 -23.84
N ASP A 250 7.00 -3.28 -24.60
CA ASP A 250 8.33 -3.89 -24.67
C ASP A 250 9.38 -2.94 -25.29
N GLY A 251 8.97 -2.07 -26.23
CA GLY A 251 9.84 -1.03 -26.80
C GLY A 251 10.18 0.09 -25.83
N ARG A 252 9.50 0.15 -24.68
CA ARG A 252 9.77 1.10 -23.59
C ARG A 252 10.38 0.43 -22.35
N LEU A 253 10.67 -0.86 -22.44
CA LEU A 253 11.28 -1.66 -21.39
C LEU A 253 12.75 -1.95 -21.72
N ARG A 254 13.61 -1.73 -20.75
CA ARG A 254 14.98 -2.24 -20.74
C ARG A 254 15.17 -3.13 -19.52
N LEU A 255 15.60 -4.37 -19.73
CA LEU A 255 16.00 -5.28 -18.66
C LEU A 255 17.51 -5.48 -18.71
N CYS A 256 18.21 -4.96 -17.72
CA CYS A 256 19.64 -5.11 -17.52
C CYS A 256 19.89 -6.29 -16.58
N ARG A 257 20.22 -7.46 -17.15
CA ARG A 257 20.43 -8.68 -16.37
C ARG A 257 21.78 -8.65 -15.64
N GLY A 258 21.74 -8.77 -14.31
CA GLY A 258 22.90 -8.85 -13.44
C GLY A 258 22.69 -8.10 -12.12
N PHE A 259 23.73 -8.03 -11.29
CA PHE A 259 23.67 -7.29 -10.04
C PHE A 259 23.92 -5.80 -10.28
N SER A 260 23.31 -4.93 -9.48
CA SER A 260 23.55 -3.48 -9.58
C SER A 260 24.97 -3.09 -9.21
N GLN A 261 25.75 -3.98 -8.58
CA GLN A 261 27.17 -3.78 -8.29
C GLN A 261 28.08 -4.10 -9.48
N ASP A 262 27.58 -4.80 -10.51
CA ASP A 262 28.36 -5.16 -11.70
C ASP A 262 28.59 -3.93 -12.59
N GLU A 263 29.85 -3.64 -12.93
CA GLU A 263 30.21 -2.46 -13.74
C GLU A 263 29.52 -2.44 -15.10
N ALA A 264 29.41 -3.59 -15.77
CA ALA A 264 28.73 -3.70 -17.05
C ALA A 264 27.23 -3.40 -16.95
N VAL A 265 26.58 -3.80 -15.86
CA VAL A 265 25.15 -3.51 -15.59
C VAL A 265 24.97 -2.03 -15.31
N ARG A 266 25.84 -1.44 -14.49
CA ARG A 266 25.85 0.01 -14.22
C ARG A 266 26.06 0.83 -15.49
N ALA A 267 26.94 0.39 -16.39
CA ALA A 267 27.16 1.04 -17.68
C ALA A 267 25.91 0.93 -18.59
N ALA A 268 25.27 -0.23 -18.64
CA ALA A 268 24.08 -0.46 -19.46
C ALA A 268 22.83 0.30 -18.97
N ALA A 269 22.69 0.49 -17.66
CA ALA A 269 21.60 1.28 -17.07
C ALA A 269 21.95 2.78 -16.94
N GLY A 270 23.22 3.13 -16.77
CA GLY A 270 23.69 4.49 -16.46
C GLY A 270 23.76 5.46 -17.64
N ASP A 271 23.41 5.02 -18.85
CA ASP A 271 23.36 5.87 -20.07
C ASP A 271 22.17 6.87 -20.06
N ARG A 272 21.28 6.78 -19.05
CA ARG A 272 20.10 7.63 -18.87
C ARG A 272 20.22 8.51 -17.64
N ARG A 273 19.25 9.41 -17.48
CA ARG A 273 19.08 10.22 -16.27
C ARG A 273 17.68 10.06 -15.69
N TYR A 274 17.61 9.38 -14.56
CA TYR A 274 16.36 8.89 -13.98
C TYR A 274 15.67 9.96 -13.13
N GLY A 275 14.36 10.09 -13.32
CA GLY A 275 13.49 10.92 -12.49
C GLY A 275 12.88 10.14 -11.32
N LEU A 276 12.82 8.82 -11.44
CA LEU A 276 12.34 7.92 -10.40
C LEU A 276 13.26 6.70 -10.29
N VAL A 277 13.73 6.40 -9.08
CA VAL A 277 14.50 5.19 -8.79
C VAL A 277 13.90 4.47 -7.59
N VAL A 278 13.75 3.16 -7.67
CA VAL A 278 13.40 2.27 -6.55
C VAL A 278 14.55 1.31 -6.31
N ILE A 279 15.09 1.33 -5.09
CA ILE A 279 16.14 0.42 -4.63
C ILE A 279 15.47 -0.66 -3.77
N ASP A 280 15.37 -1.87 -4.33
CA ASP A 280 14.71 -3.07 -3.75
C ASP A 280 15.54 -4.34 -4.07
N GLY A 281 16.86 -4.16 -4.21
CA GLY A 281 17.82 -5.20 -4.59
C GLY A 281 18.30 -6.00 -3.38
N ASP A 282 19.59 -5.82 -3.08
CA ASP A 282 20.20 -6.43 -1.89
C ASP A 282 19.88 -5.59 -0.64
N HIS A 283 19.36 -6.23 0.39
CA HIS A 283 19.01 -5.58 1.66
C HIS A 283 20.17 -5.59 2.68
N ALA A 284 21.34 -6.14 2.30
CA ALA A 284 22.57 -5.96 3.06
C ALA A 284 23.03 -4.50 3.01
N ARG A 285 23.61 -4.03 4.12
CA ARG A 285 24.04 -2.63 4.29
C ARG A 285 24.97 -2.18 3.15
N GLU A 286 25.97 -3.00 2.81
CA GLU A 286 26.94 -2.70 1.77
C GLU A 286 26.30 -2.59 0.38
N GLY A 287 25.33 -3.46 0.09
CA GLY A 287 24.58 -3.44 -1.17
C GLY A 287 23.76 -2.17 -1.32
N VAL A 288 22.99 -1.81 -0.30
CA VAL A 288 22.17 -0.58 -0.28
C VAL A 288 23.04 0.68 -0.40
N LEU A 289 24.17 0.73 0.33
CA LEU A 289 25.07 1.87 0.28
C LEU A 289 25.70 2.05 -1.12
N ALA A 290 26.15 0.95 -1.73
CA ALA A 290 26.70 0.97 -3.09
C ALA A 290 25.65 1.38 -4.13
N ASP A 291 24.39 1.02 -3.94
CA ASP A 291 23.28 1.45 -4.81
C ASP A 291 22.97 2.93 -4.62
N LEU A 292 22.91 3.44 -3.38
CA LEU A 292 22.72 4.88 -3.09
C LEU A 292 23.80 5.74 -3.76
N GLU A 293 25.07 5.37 -3.61
CA GLU A 293 26.21 6.06 -4.23
C GLU A 293 26.12 6.04 -5.76
N TRP A 294 25.71 4.93 -6.36
CA TRP A 294 25.53 4.85 -7.80
C TRP A 294 24.34 5.70 -8.26
N VAL A 295 23.20 5.56 -7.60
CA VAL A 295 21.95 6.26 -7.93
C VAL A 295 22.14 7.76 -7.90
N GLU A 296 22.87 8.30 -6.93
CA GLU A 296 23.22 9.71 -6.85
C GLU A 296 23.79 10.27 -8.18
N ASN A 297 24.58 9.47 -8.88
CA ASN A 297 25.28 9.87 -10.10
C ASN A 297 24.40 9.80 -11.37
N ILE A 298 23.31 9.04 -11.34
CA ILE A 298 22.46 8.77 -12.52
C ILE A 298 21.08 9.42 -12.43
N VAL A 299 20.75 10.10 -11.33
CA VAL A 299 19.48 10.83 -11.18
C VAL A 299 19.57 12.28 -11.63
N VAL A 300 18.46 12.80 -12.18
CA VAL A 300 18.30 14.24 -12.43
C VAL A 300 18.01 15.01 -11.13
N PRO A 301 18.29 16.32 -11.07
CA PRO A 301 17.79 17.18 -10.00
C PRO A 301 16.28 17.05 -9.85
N GLY A 302 15.83 16.97 -8.61
CA GLY A 302 14.45 16.66 -8.29
C GLY A 302 14.05 15.22 -8.58
N ALA A 303 14.92 14.25 -8.83
CA ALA A 303 14.46 12.85 -8.88
C ALA A 303 13.88 12.39 -7.53
N VAL A 304 12.97 11.41 -7.57
CA VAL A 304 12.46 10.70 -6.40
C VAL A 304 13.20 9.37 -6.29
N VAL A 305 13.82 9.11 -5.15
CA VAL A 305 14.48 7.83 -4.86
C VAL A 305 13.75 7.15 -3.70
N VAL A 306 13.37 5.89 -3.88
CA VAL A 306 12.62 5.10 -2.89
C VAL A 306 13.49 3.94 -2.43
N LEU A 307 13.63 3.75 -1.12
CA LEU A 307 14.32 2.61 -0.54
C LEU A 307 13.29 1.66 0.02
N ASP A 308 13.28 0.42 -0.46
CA ASP A 308 12.41 -0.60 0.09
C ASP A 308 12.86 -1.08 1.45
N ASP A 309 11.90 -1.47 2.29
CA ASP A 309 12.11 -2.05 3.61
C ASP A 309 12.95 -1.22 4.61
N TYR A 310 13.04 0.10 4.43
CA TYR A 310 13.57 1.02 5.44
C TYR A 310 12.76 0.94 6.75
N GLY A 311 13.44 0.76 7.88
CA GLY A 311 12.81 0.57 9.20
C GLY A 311 12.17 -0.82 9.39
N ALA A 312 12.34 -1.73 8.43
CA ALA A 312 11.87 -3.10 8.59
C ALA A 312 12.84 -3.89 9.47
N ARG A 313 12.34 -4.45 10.58
CA ARG A 313 13.16 -5.15 11.59
C ARG A 313 13.96 -6.33 11.02
N GLN A 314 13.47 -6.96 9.97
CA GLN A 314 14.14 -8.09 9.33
C GLN A 314 15.24 -7.67 8.33
N TRP A 315 15.37 -6.37 8.03
CA TRP A 315 16.34 -5.80 7.08
C TRP A 315 17.02 -4.54 7.65
N PRO A 316 17.72 -4.64 8.80
CA PRO A 316 18.32 -3.48 9.44
C PRO A 316 19.36 -2.77 8.56
N GLY A 317 20.03 -3.51 7.66
CA GLY A 317 21.04 -2.98 6.75
C GLY A 317 20.54 -1.85 5.85
N VAL A 318 19.24 -1.84 5.49
CA VAL A 318 18.65 -0.74 4.70
C VAL A 318 18.65 0.56 5.47
N GLU A 319 18.16 0.54 6.71
CA GLU A 319 18.11 1.73 7.57
C GLU A 319 19.51 2.20 7.91
N GLU A 320 20.40 1.28 8.29
CA GLU A 320 21.81 1.57 8.60
C GLU A 320 22.53 2.26 7.43
N ALA A 321 22.41 1.72 6.22
CA ALA A 321 23.05 2.28 5.02
C ALA A 321 22.46 3.64 4.62
N THR A 322 21.13 3.77 4.68
CA THR A 322 20.44 5.03 4.34
C THR A 322 20.83 6.14 5.31
N ASP A 323 20.85 5.85 6.61
CA ASP A 323 21.28 6.79 7.65
C ASP A 323 22.75 7.17 7.51
N GLU A 324 23.62 6.20 7.24
CA GLU A 324 25.05 6.42 7.00
C GLU A 324 25.25 7.37 5.81
N TYR A 325 24.59 7.08 4.69
CA TYR A 325 24.67 7.90 3.48
C TYR A 325 24.19 9.34 3.73
N LEU A 326 23.05 9.52 4.41
CA LEU A 326 22.48 10.85 4.70
C LEU A 326 23.35 11.69 5.65
N LYS A 327 24.14 11.04 6.52
CA LYS A 327 25.06 11.72 7.46
C LYS A 327 26.31 12.31 6.80
N ARG A 328 26.65 11.92 5.56
CA ARG A 328 27.86 12.42 4.85
C ARG A 328 27.82 13.94 4.60
N GLY A 329 26.63 14.53 4.55
CA GLY A 329 26.42 15.98 4.47
C GLY A 329 26.56 16.58 3.07
N ASP A 330 27.47 16.04 2.26
CA ASP A 330 27.72 16.39 0.85
C ASP A 330 26.82 15.65 -0.16
N ALA A 331 26.10 14.62 0.29
CA ALA A 331 25.17 13.85 -0.55
C ALA A 331 24.07 14.70 -1.21
N ARG A 332 23.82 14.47 -2.50
CA ARG A 332 22.76 15.11 -3.29
C ARG A 332 21.36 14.58 -2.97
N LEU A 333 21.22 13.36 -2.44
CA LEU A 333 19.92 12.84 -2.03
C LEU A 333 19.58 13.32 -0.62
N ARG A 334 18.40 13.92 -0.46
CA ARG A 334 17.90 14.44 0.83
C ARG A 334 16.65 13.70 1.27
N TRP A 335 16.51 13.51 2.57
CA TRP A 335 15.33 12.92 3.18
C TRP A 335 14.06 13.71 2.87
N VAL A 336 13.01 13.01 2.45
CA VAL A 336 11.65 13.56 2.31
C VAL A 336 10.75 13.01 3.41
N GLY A 337 10.81 11.71 3.67
CA GLY A 337 9.97 11.07 4.66
C GLY A 337 9.90 9.56 4.51
N GLN A 338 9.02 8.94 5.29
CA GLN A 338 8.80 7.51 5.30
C GLN A 338 7.30 7.22 5.23
N VAL A 339 6.95 6.19 4.44
CA VAL A 339 5.60 5.61 4.43
C VAL A 339 5.74 4.12 4.69
N ALA A 340 5.03 3.59 5.70
CA ALA A 340 5.22 2.23 6.17
C ALA A 340 6.71 1.88 6.36
N THR A 341 7.24 0.92 5.61
CA THR A 341 8.67 0.54 5.61
C THR A 341 9.38 1.00 4.34
N SER A 342 9.09 2.18 3.83
CA SER A 342 9.77 2.72 2.65
C SER A 342 10.22 4.15 2.91
N ALA A 343 11.50 4.43 2.69
CA ALA A 343 12.04 5.78 2.75
C ALA A 343 11.96 6.45 1.37
N PHE A 344 11.72 7.75 1.38
CA PHE A 344 11.65 8.59 0.20
C PHE A 344 12.71 9.67 0.30
N LEU A 345 13.56 9.77 -0.71
CA LEU A 345 14.57 10.80 -0.86
C LEU A 345 14.31 11.63 -2.12
N ARG A 346 14.85 12.86 -2.14
CA ARG A 346 14.84 13.76 -3.29
C ARG A 346 16.27 14.10 -3.70
N ALA A 347 16.57 14.00 -4.98
CA ALA A 347 17.83 14.51 -5.51
C ALA A 347 17.80 16.05 -5.58
N GLN A 348 18.87 16.69 -5.14
CA GLN A 348 19.14 18.12 -5.28
C GLN A 348 20.27 18.36 -6.28
#